data_AF-A0A522U808-F1
#
_entry.id   AF-A0A522U808-F1
#
_cell.length_a   1.000
_cell.length_b   1.000
_cell.length_c   1.000
_cell.angle_alpha   90.00
_cell.angle_beta   90.00
_cell.angle_gamma   90.00
#
_symmetry.space_group_name_H-M   'P 1'
#
loop_
_entity.id
_entity.type
_entity.pdbx_description
1 polymer ?
#
loop_
_entity_poly.entity_id
_entity_poly.type
_entity_poly.pdbx_seq_one_letter_code
_entity_poly.pdbx_strand_id
1 'polypeptide(L)'
;MPGDIVTERDDRICPNTNCQYDNHVKGANFCILCGTLLYHRCENCLDVNPQYARFCYYCGSSLSEVKPSIQYDSDFGGNVNAQQR
;
A
#
# COMPACT_ATOMS: atom_id res chain seq x y z
N MET A 1 30.71 -20.38 4.45
CA MET A 1 29.38 -19.94 4.91
C MET A 1 28.53 -19.72 3.68
N PRO A 2 27.62 -20.64 3.29
CA PRO A 2 26.70 -20.33 2.22
C PRO A 2 25.77 -19.23 2.74
N GLY A 3 25.68 -18.13 2.00
CA GLY A 3 24.80 -17.02 2.32
C GLY A 3 23.36 -17.48 2.20
N ASP A 4 22.61 -17.35 3.30
CA ASP A 4 21.16 -17.53 3.28
C ASP A 4 20.57 -16.39 2.44
N ILE A 5 20.33 -16.71 1.18
CA ILE A 5 19.57 -15.90 0.25
C ILE A 5 18.21 -15.68 0.90
N VAL A 6 17.84 -14.41 1.06
CA VAL A 6 16.63 -13.92 1.71
C VAL A 6 15.38 -14.67 1.22
N THR A 7 14.93 -15.68 1.98
CA THR A 7 13.65 -16.37 1.77
C THR A 7 12.79 -16.38 3.03
N GLU A 8 12.94 -15.37 3.89
CA GLU A 8 11.94 -15.18 4.93
C GLU A 8 10.67 -14.65 4.26
N ARG A 9 9.59 -15.43 4.35
CA ARG A 9 8.27 -15.06 3.84
C ARG A 9 7.50 -14.27 4.87
N ASP A 10 6.58 -13.46 4.38
CA ASP A 10 5.65 -12.68 5.17
C ASP A 10 4.25 -13.19 4.87
N ASP A 11 3.64 -13.84 5.87
CA ASP A 11 2.36 -14.56 5.75
C ASP A 11 1.13 -13.63 5.64
N ARG A 12 1.36 -12.31 5.51
CA ARG A 12 0.29 -11.33 5.37
C ARG A 12 -0.33 -11.40 3.98
N ILE A 13 -1.65 -11.48 3.94
CA ILE A 13 -2.45 -11.36 2.72
C ILE A 13 -2.46 -9.91 2.27
N CYS A 14 -2.31 -9.70 0.96
CA CYS A 14 -2.38 -8.40 0.33
C CYS A 14 -3.74 -7.76 0.64
N PRO A 15 -3.79 -6.51 1.16
CA PRO A 15 -5.03 -5.86 1.54
C PRO A 15 -5.92 -5.48 0.35
N ASN A 16 -5.39 -5.54 -0.87
CA ASN A 16 -6.18 -5.39 -2.09
C ASN A 16 -7.03 -6.65 -2.32
N THR A 17 -8.34 -6.51 -2.15
CA THR A 17 -9.34 -7.57 -2.31
C THR A 17 -9.37 -8.18 -3.72
N ASN A 18 -8.88 -7.48 -4.74
CA ASN A 18 -8.77 -8.04 -6.10
C ASN A 18 -7.49 -8.87 -6.29
N CYS A 19 -6.50 -8.75 -5.40
CA CYS A 19 -5.22 -9.45 -5.51
C CYS A 19 -5.12 -10.63 -4.53
N GLN A 20 -5.31 -10.37 -3.23
CA GLN A 20 -5.27 -11.38 -2.15
C GLN A 20 -3.99 -12.25 -2.14
N TYR A 21 -2.90 -11.81 -2.76
CA TYR A 21 -1.62 -12.52 -2.74
C TYR A 21 -1.07 -12.60 -1.32
N ASP A 22 -0.51 -13.73 -0.92
CA ASP A 22 -0.10 -14.04 0.46
C ASP A 22 1.38 -14.45 0.58
N ASN A 23 2.11 -14.52 -0.53
CA ASN A 23 3.48 -15.01 -0.57
C ASN A 23 4.50 -13.86 -0.71
N HIS A 24 4.51 -12.95 0.25
CA HIS A 24 5.39 -11.77 0.20
C HIS A 24 6.79 -12.08 0.72
N VAL A 25 7.80 -11.38 0.18
CA VAL A 25 9.15 -11.36 0.75
C VAL A 25 9.13 -10.49 2.00
N LYS A 26 9.75 -10.95 3.09
CA LYS A 26 9.86 -10.18 4.33
C LYS A 26 10.49 -8.81 4.09
N GLY A 27 9.80 -7.76 4.51
CA GLY A 27 10.24 -6.37 4.35
C GLY A 27 9.89 -5.74 2.99
N ALA A 28 9.17 -6.44 2.10
CA ALA A 28 8.66 -5.83 0.87
C ALA A 28 7.66 -4.71 1.18
N ASN A 29 7.90 -3.50 0.67
CA ASN A 29 6.97 -2.39 0.87
C ASN A 29 5.70 -2.56 0.02
N PHE A 30 5.81 -3.21 -1.14
CA PHE A 30 4.72 -3.35 -2.10
C PHE A 30 4.48 -4.82 -2.46
N CYS A 31 3.22 -5.16 -2.73
CA CYS A 31 2.85 -6.45 -3.30
C CYS A 31 3.43 -6.60 -4.71
N ILE A 32 4.14 -7.70 -4.97
CA ILE A 32 4.79 -7.95 -6.26
C ILE A 32 3.80 -8.09 -7.43
N LEU A 33 2.57 -8.52 -7.16
CA LEU A 33 1.56 -8.73 -8.20
C LEU A 33 0.77 -7.46 -8.54
N CYS A 34 0.41 -6.65 -7.54
CA CYS A 34 -0.51 -5.53 -7.74
C CYS A 34 0.02 -4.15 -7.30
N GLY A 35 1.24 -4.07 -6.75
CA GLY A 35 1.84 -2.81 -6.30
C GLY A 35 1.17 -2.18 -5.08
N THR A 36 0.23 -2.86 -4.43
CA THR A 36 -0.41 -2.34 -3.21
C THR A 36 0.60 -2.26 -2.07
N LEU A 37 0.62 -1.13 -1.36
CA LEU A 37 1.50 -0.89 -0.22
C LEU A 37 1.13 -1.84 0.94
N LEU A 38 2.10 -2.64 1.37
CA LEU A 38 1.97 -3.60 2.48
C LEU A 38 2.37 -2.96 3.81
N TYR A 39 3.44 -2.14 3.80
CA TYR A 39 4.01 -1.49 4.99
C TYR A 39 4.30 -0.02 4.78
N HIS A 40 4.22 0.72 5.88
CA HIS A 40 4.77 2.07 5.97
C HIS A 40 6.11 2.03 6.68
N ARG A 41 7.16 2.46 5.99
CA ARG A 41 8.47 2.63 6.62
C ARG A 41 8.53 4.00 7.29
N CYS A 42 8.98 4.04 8.54
CA CYS A 42 9.19 5.31 9.23
C CYS A 42 10.38 6.03 8.62
N GLU A 43 10.23 7.30 8.27
CA GLU A 43 11.35 8.11 7.74
C GLU A 43 12.41 8.42 8.81
N ASN A 44 12.03 8.42 10.09
CA ASN A 44 12.93 8.79 11.18
C ASN A 44 13.78 7.63 11.70
N CYS A 45 13.22 6.43 11.86
CA CYS A 45 13.95 5.26 12.41
C CYS A 45 14.03 4.08 11.44
N LEU A 46 13.44 4.18 10.25
CA LEU A 46 13.44 3.15 9.20
C LEU A 46 12.76 1.82 9.59
N ASP A 47 12.05 1.76 10.71
CA ASP A 47 11.23 0.60 11.06
C ASP A 47 10.03 0.43 10.13
N VAL A 48 9.65 -0.82 9.94
CA VAL A 48 8.54 -1.25 9.10
C VAL A 48 7.27 -1.31 9.94
N ASN A 49 6.29 -0.50 9.61
CA ASN A 49 5.03 -0.39 10.35
C ASN A 49 3.87 -0.95 9.53
N PRO A 50 2.83 -1.50 10.17
CA PRO A 50 1.60 -1.91 9.49
C PRO A 50 0.96 -0.74 8.72
N GLN A 51 0.24 -1.04 7.63
CA GLN A 51 -0.44 -0.03 6.81
C GLN A 51 -1.41 0.86 7.59
N TYR A 52 -2.07 0.33 8.62
CA TYR A 52 -3.02 1.08 9.45
C TYR A 52 -2.35 1.94 10.54
N ALA A 53 -1.02 1.91 10.67
CA ALA A 53 -0.31 2.63 11.71
C ALA A 53 -0.26 4.14 11.40
N ARG A 54 -0.77 4.97 12.32
CA ARG A 54 -0.70 6.44 12.24
C ARG A 54 0.59 7.01 12.82
N PHE A 55 1.23 6.24 13.70
CA PHE A 55 2.49 6.57 14.36
C PHE A 55 3.42 5.37 14.30
N CYS A 56 4.72 5.62 14.25
CA CYS A 56 5.71 4.57 14.32
C CYS A 56 5.69 3.91 15.70
N TYR A 57 5.52 2.59 15.75
CA TYR A 57 5.45 1.87 17.03
C TYR A 57 6.78 1.91 17.81
N TYR A 58 7.89 2.16 17.13
CA TYR A 58 9.22 2.19 17.72
C TYR A 58 9.61 3.60 18.21
N CYS A 59 9.58 4.60 17.32
CA CYS A 59 10.06 5.95 17.64
C CYS A 59 8.96 6.99 17.91
N GLY A 60 7.68 6.63 17.75
CA GLY A 60 6.55 7.54 17.99
C GLY A 60 6.32 8.62 16.93
N SER A 61 7.14 8.67 15.88
CA SER A 61 6.99 9.65 14.79
C SER A 61 5.70 9.43 14.00
N SER A 62 5.06 10.52 13.57
CA SER A 62 3.87 10.42 12.72
C SER A 62 4.25 9.79 11.37
N LEU A 63 3.49 8.76 10.97
CA LEU A 63 3.58 8.18 9.64
C LEU A 63 2.51 8.89 8.82
N SER A 64 2.94 9.78 7.92
CA SER A 64 2.05 10.56 7.05
C SER A 64 0.99 9.65 6.43
N GLU A 65 -0.28 10.07 6.49
CA GLU A 65 -1.39 9.37 5.82
C GLU A 65 -1.06 9.30 4.33
N VAL A 66 -0.64 8.12 3.86
CA VAL A 66 -0.68 7.82 2.43
C VAL A 66 -2.16 7.73 2.10
N LYS A 67 -2.75 8.88 1.70
CA LYS A 67 -4.05 8.87 1.04
C LYS A 67 -3.94 7.82 -0.06
N PRO A 68 -4.77 6.76 -0.06
CA PRO A 68 -4.77 5.83 -1.18
C PRO A 68 -5.00 6.68 -2.43
N SER A 69 -4.04 6.66 -3.35
CA SER A 69 -4.08 7.41 -4.59
C SER A 69 -5.11 6.78 -5.52
N ILE A 70 -6.38 6.89 -5.15
CA ILE A 70 -7.52 6.75 -6.03
C ILE A 70 -8.14 8.15 -6.09
N GLN A 71 -7.46 9.05 -6.81
CA GLN A 71 -8.16 10.16 -7.45
C GLN A 71 -8.72 9.60 -8.76
N TYR A 72 -9.93 9.03 -8.71
CA TYR A 72 -10.75 8.96 -9.92
C TYR A 72 -11.16 10.39 -10.23
N ASP A 73 -10.45 11.02 -11.15
CA ASP A 73 -10.91 12.22 -11.83
C ASP A 73 -12.25 11.87 -12.49
N SER A 74 -13.32 12.28 -11.81
CA SER A 74 -14.68 12.11 -12.29
C SER A 74 -15.05 13.36 -13.06
N ASP A 75 -14.37 13.63 -14.18
CA ASP A 75 -14.67 14.83 -14.99
C ASP A 75 -14.80 14.54 -16.49
N PHE A 76 -15.79 13.71 -16.83
CA PHE A 76 -16.49 13.82 -18.12
C PHE A 76 -17.99 14.03 -17.89
N GLY A 77 -18.31 15.14 -17.22
CA GLY A 77 -19.65 15.73 -17.17
C GLY A 77 -19.96 16.58 -18.40
N GLY A 78 -20.20 15.96 -19.55
CA GLY A 78 -20.74 16.63 -20.74
C GLY A 78 -22.27 16.56 -20.78
N ASN A 79 -22.94 17.56 -20.20
CA ASN A 79 -24.38 17.78 -20.31
C ASN A 79 -24.76 18.10 -21.77
N VAL A 80 -25.41 17.16 -22.48
CA VAL A 80 -26.20 17.50 -23.67
C VAL A 80 -27.65 17.68 -23.25
N ASN A 81 -28.08 18.93 -23.38
CA ASN A 81 -29.38 19.44 -23.01
C ASN A 81 -30.54 18.62 -23.58
N ALA A 82 -31.63 18.60 -22.80
CA ALA A 82 -32.93 18.16 -23.23
C ALA A 82 -33.47 18.96 -24.44
N GLN A 83 -34.27 18.29 -25.25
CA GLN A 83 -35.45 18.81 -25.96
C GLN A 83 -35.21 19.68 -27.22
N GLN A 84 -35.50 19.12 -28.39
CA GLN A 84 -36.43 19.71 -29.38
C GLN A 84 -36.70 18.80 -30.59
N ARG A 85 -37.99 18.40 -30.70
CA ARG A 85 -38.78 17.96 -31.86
C ARG A 85 -38.57 16.58 -32.47
#